data_AF-A0A172XX57-F1
#
_entry.id   AF-A0A172XX57-F1
#
_cell.length_a   1.000
_cell.length_b   1.000
_cell.length_c   1.000
_cell.angle_alpha   90.00
_cell.angle_beta   90.00
_cell.angle_gamma   90.00
#
_symmetry.space_group_name_H-M   'P 1'
#
loop_
_entity.id
_entity.type
_entity.pdbx_description
1 polymer ?
#
loop_
_entity_poly.entity_id
_entity_poly.type
_entity_poly.pdbx_seq_one_letter_code
_entity_poly.pdbx_strand_id
1 'polypeptide(L)'
;MEKNMKEIICPYSWDCGRIFDPQDLSKFDYNFIQSAVEKKMTFMIIHCPNCSREFKFDAVQWKADEFGYSNPNNVVKKNEKTTKQLAAILNKAKVEIPLPYFKYLISNKFEPQISIFPEEEDFTLFTLSQLCEKINVDGKSYLTINQLKGFTFSLLEIVGESSQKSQEINYKELSDCLAIGSENTRILFIDNRDQNSLWVFHPDGGDIEKTAVTLENIISREK
;
A
#
# COMPACT_ATOMS: atom_id res chain seq x y z
N MET A 1 15.69 -21.45 -46.13
CA MET A 1 15.03 -20.18 -46.50
C MET A 1 14.65 -19.48 -45.23
N GLU A 2 15.39 -18.45 -44.82
CA GLU A 2 14.94 -17.54 -43.77
C GLU A 2 13.67 -16.86 -44.25
N LYS A 3 12.54 -17.14 -43.59
CA LYS A 3 11.36 -16.28 -43.73
C LYS A 3 11.71 -14.97 -43.04
N ASN A 4 11.80 -13.88 -43.80
CA ASN A 4 11.94 -12.55 -43.23
C ASN A 4 10.71 -12.27 -42.36
N MET A 5 10.89 -12.37 -41.04
CA MET A 5 9.87 -12.03 -40.06
C MET A 5 9.79 -10.52 -39.95
N LYS A 6 8.59 -9.98 -39.71
CA LYS A 6 8.41 -8.53 -39.54
C LYS A 6 9.10 -8.07 -38.27
N GLU A 7 9.52 -6.81 -38.23
CA GLU A 7 10.05 -6.17 -37.02
C GLU A 7 9.05 -6.24 -35.86
N ILE A 8 9.58 -6.20 -34.64
CA ILE A 8 8.80 -6.21 -33.39
C ILE A 8 9.03 -4.86 -32.69
N ILE A 9 7.95 -4.31 -32.13
CA ILE A 9 8.01 -3.07 -31.34
C ILE A 9 7.92 -3.44 -29.87
N CYS A 10 8.86 -2.97 -29.05
CA CYS A 10 8.75 -3.08 -27.61
C CYS A 10 7.52 -2.30 -27.11
N PRO A 11 6.58 -2.92 -26.36
CA PRO A 11 5.34 -2.25 -25.98
C PRO A 11 5.53 -1.18 -24.89
N TYR A 12 6.66 -1.18 -24.19
CA TYR A 12 6.99 -0.18 -23.17
C TYR A 12 7.58 1.09 -23.80
N SER A 13 6.71 1.92 -24.39
CA SER A 13 7.08 3.21 -24.97
C SER A 13 7.76 4.18 -23.98
N TRP A 14 7.45 4.05 -22.70
CA TRP A 14 8.02 4.83 -21.59
C TRP A 14 9.40 4.34 -21.15
N ASP A 15 9.86 3.20 -21.66
CA ASP A 15 11.16 2.61 -21.31
C ASP A 15 12.12 2.64 -22.50
N CYS A 16 11.82 1.89 -23.56
CA CYS A 16 12.59 1.97 -24.80
C CYS A 16 11.73 2.20 -26.04
N GLY A 17 10.54 1.56 -26.14
CA GLY A 17 9.66 1.67 -27.30
C GLY A 17 10.31 1.31 -28.65
N ARG A 18 11.47 0.66 -28.63
CA ARG A 18 12.28 0.45 -29.84
C ARG A 18 11.68 -0.61 -30.74
N ILE A 19 11.87 -0.38 -32.03
CA ILE A 19 11.65 -1.36 -33.09
C ILE A 19 12.95 -2.16 -33.25
N PHE A 20 12.85 -3.48 -33.35
CA PHE A 20 13.99 -4.37 -33.52
C PHE A 20 13.62 -5.58 -34.38
N ASP A 21 14.64 -6.18 -35.00
CA ASP A 21 14.47 -7.39 -35.79
C ASP A 21 14.35 -8.61 -34.86
N PRO A 22 13.55 -9.63 -35.19
CA PRO A 22 13.49 -10.85 -34.38
C PRO A 22 14.86 -11.52 -34.21
N GLN A 23 15.80 -11.31 -35.12
CA GLN A 23 17.17 -11.84 -35.04
C GLN A 23 17.99 -11.20 -33.90
N ASP A 24 17.60 -10.01 -33.43
CA ASP A 24 18.26 -9.32 -32.31
C ASP A 24 17.90 -9.94 -30.95
N LEU A 25 16.89 -10.81 -30.91
CA LEU A 25 16.47 -11.50 -29.70
C LEU A 25 17.52 -12.48 -29.21
N SER A 26 17.38 -12.87 -27.94
CA SER A 26 18.13 -14.01 -27.42
C SER A 26 17.88 -15.25 -28.29
N LYS A 27 18.88 -16.13 -28.43
CA LYS A 27 18.74 -17.38 -29.19
C LYS A 27 17.53 -18.21 -28.72
N PHE A 28 17.22 -18.16 -27.43
CA PHE A 28 16.05 -18.82 -26.86
C PHE A 28 14.75 -18.20 -27.38
N ASP A 29 14.59 -16.88 -27.23
CA ASP A 29 13.37 -16.18 -27.64
C ASP A 29 13.16 -16.22 -29.15
N TYR A 30 14.23 -16.12 -29.94
CA TYR A 30 14.17 -16.26 -31.40
C TYR A 30 13.63 -17.64 -31.83
N ASN A 31 14.20 -18.71 -31.27
CA ASN A 31 13.73 -20.08 -31.54
C ASN A 31 12.29 -20.28 -31.04
N PHE A 32 11.92 -19.64 -29.94
CA PHE A 32 10.57 -19.72 -29.40
C PHE A 32 9.56 -19.04 -30.34
N ILE A 33 9.90 -17.87 -30.91
CA ILE A 33 9.06 -17.19 -31.92
C ILE A 33 8.90 -18.05 -33.16
N GLN A 34 9.98 -18.68 -33.65
CA GLN A 34 9.88 -19.60 -34.80
C GLN A 34 8.88 -20.72 -34.53
N SER A 35 8.97 -21.40 -33.38
CA SER A 35 8.00 -22.42 -33.01
C SER A 35 6.59 -21.86 -32.81
N ALA A 36 6.45 -20.63 -32.30
CA ALA A 36 5.17 -20.00 -32.04
C ALA A 36 4.43 -19.66 -33.34
N VAL A 37 5.15 -19.21 -34.38
CA VAL A 37 4.61 -18.97 -35.72
C VAL A 37 4.11 -20.27 -36.34
N GLU A 38 4.91 -21.34 -36.27
CA GLU A 38 4.52 -22.65 -36.80
C GLU A 38 3.29 -23.23 -36.10
N LYS A 39 3.21 -23.06 -34.78
CA LYS A 39 2.11 -23.57 -33.94
C LYS A 39 0.92 -22.60 -33.82
N LYS A 40 0.96 -21.45 -34.49
CA LYS A 40 -0.07 -20.39 -34.40
C LYS A 40 -0.40 -20.00 -32.96
N MET A 41 0.62 -19.81 -32.12
CA MET A 41 0.44 -19.40 -30.74
C MET A 41 0.03 -17.93 -30.67
N THR A 42 -1.05 -17.65 -29.94
CA THR A 42 -1.57 -16.29 -29.71
C THR A 42 -1.05 -15.66 -28.42
N PHE A 43 -0.22 -16.40 -27.66
CA PHE A 43 0.32 -15.95 -26.40
C PHE A 43 1.69 -16.57 -26.15
N MET A 44 2.69 -15.73 -25.94
CA MET A 44 4.01 -16.08 -25.44
C MET A 44 4.60 -14.89 -24.69
N ILE A 45 5.63 -15.16 -23.88
CA ILE A 45 6.42 -14.13 -23.20
C ILE A 45 7.82 -14.16 -23.80
N ILE A 46 8.32 -13.00 -24.20
CA ILE A 46 9.67 -12.82 -24.77
C ILE A 46 10.30 -11.56 -24.17
N HIS A 47 11.63 -11.46 -24.27
CA HIS A 47 12.38 -10.34 -23.73
C HIS A 47 12.74 -9.33 -24.82
N CYS A 48 12.65 -8.04 -24.50
CA CYS A 48 13.19 -7.02 -25.39
C CYS A 48 14.73 -7.05 -25.36
N PRO A 49 15.42 -7.09 -26.51
CA PRO A 49 16.89 -7.12 -26.53
C PRO A 49 17.51 -5.78 -26.09
N ASN A 50 16.74 -4.69 -26.13
CA ASN A 50 17.22 -3.35 -25.80
C ASN A 50 17.08 -2.98 -24.32
N CYS A 51 15.99 -3.41 -23.66
CA CYS A 51 15.73 -3.06 -22.26
C CYS A 51 15.51 -4.27 -21.34
N SER A 52 15.66 -5.47 -21.87
CA SER A 52 15.52 -6.74 -21.14
C SER A 52 14.16 -7.02 -20.50
N ARG A 53 13.16 -6.13 -20.68
CA ARG A 53 11.81 -6.36 -20.15
C ARG A 53 11.11 -7.49 -20.89
N GLU A 54 10.44 -8.33 -20.11
CA GLU A 54 9.48 -9.30 -20.59
C GLU A 54 8.20 -8.61 -21.08
N PHE A 55 7.67 -9.06 -22.21
CA PHE A 55 6.37 -8.63 -22.72
C PHE A 55 5.60 -9.77 -23.39
N LYS A 56 4.27 -9.60 -23.52
CA LYS A 56 3.42 -10.57 -24.22
C LYS A 56 3.54 -10.37 -25.72
N PHE A 57 3.63 -11.47 -26.46
CA PHE A 57 3.64 -11.45 -27.91
C PHE A 57 2.60 -12.42 -28.48
N ASP A 58 1.86 -11.99 -29.50
CA ASP A 58 0.96 -12.80 -30.31
C ASP A 58 1.61 -13.03 -31.67
N ALA A 59 2.02 -14.27 -31.96
CA ALA A 59 2.70 -14.62 -33.21
C ALA A 59 1.74 -14.73 -34.41
N VAL A 60 0.42 -14.77 -34.19
CA VAL A 60 -0.61 -14.78 -35.22
C VAL A 60 -0.95 -13.35 -35.65
N GLN A 61 -1.19 -12.46 -34.69
CA GLN A 61 -1.45 -11.04 -34.95
C GLN A 61 -0.18 -10.22 -35.20
N TRP A 62 0.98 -10.79 -34.84
CA TRP A 62 2.27 -10.11 -34.85
C TRP A 62 2.26 -8.84 -33.99
N LYS A 63 1.76 -8.96 -32.76
CA LYS A 63 1.55 -7.82 -31.86
C LYS A 63 2.17 -8.08 -30.49
N ALA A 64 2.84 -7.05 -29.97
CA ALA A 64 3.34 -7.02 -28.60
C ALA A 64 2.39 -6.23 -27.69
N ASP A 65 2.18 -6.71 -26.47
CA ASP A 65 1.43 -6.02 -25.42
C ASP A 65 2.23 -6.02 -24.10
N GLU A 66 2.03 -4.96 -23.30
CA GLU A 66 2.67 -4.82 -21.99
C GLU A 66 2.27 -5.97 -21.04
N PHE A 67 3.22 -6.39 -20.20
CA PHE A 67 3.12 -7.45 -19.20
C PHE A 67 3.98 -7.17 -17.97
N GLY A 68 3.39 -7.22 -16.77
CA GLY A 68 4.15 -7.23 -15.51
C GLY A 68 4.85 -5.93 -15.12
N TYR A 69 4.94 -4.93 -15.99
CA TYR A 69 5.57 -3.64 -15.70
C TYR A 69 4.59 -2.50 -15.90
N SER A 70 4.56 -1.59 -14.93
CA SER A 70 3.79 -0.34 -14.99
C SER A 70 4.74 0.82 -15.30
N ASN A 71 4.28 1.78 -16.10
CA ASN A 71 5.03 3.01 -16.35
C ASN A 71 5.28 3.76 -15.01
N PRO A 72 6.54 3.93 -14.58
CA PRO A 72 6.86 4.61 -13.31
C PRO A 72 6.46 6.09 -13.32
N ASN A 73 6.28 6.68 -14.51
CA ASN A 73 5.86 8.07 -14.69
C ASN A 73 4.33 8.23 -14.77
N ASN A 74 3.57 7.13 -14.84
CA ASN A 74 2.11 7.21 -14.68
C ASN A 74 1.79 7.23 -13.20
N VAL A 75 1.53 8.44 -12.68
CA VAL A 75 0.74 8.58 -11.46
C VAL A 75 -0.65 8.05 -11.79
N VAL A 76 -0.89 6.76 -11.53
CA VAL A 76 -2.24 6.21 -11.55
C VAL A 76 -3.01 7.01 -10.50
N LYS A 77 -3.75 8.03 -10.94
CA LYS A 77 -4.76 8.67 -10.10
C LYS A 77 -5.77 7.57 -9.77
N LYS A 78 -5.60 6.92 -8.60
CA LYS A 78 -6.68 6.16 -7.98
C LYS A 78 -7.86 7.13 -7.99
N ASN A 79 -8.96 6.77 -8.66
CA ASN A 79 -10.18 7.57 -8.59
C ASN A 79 -10.49 7.79 -7.12
N GLU A 80 -10.34 9.03 -6.65
CA GLU A 80 -10.48 9.37 -5.24
C GLU A 80 -11.91 9.02 -4.81
N LYS A 81 -12.01 8.16 -3.80
CA LYS A 81 -13.31 7.78 -3.26
C LYS A 81 -13.92 9.01 -2.60
N THR A 82 -15.19 9.26 -2.89
CA THR A 82 -15.97 10.29 -2.20
C THR A 82 -16.07 10.00 -0.70
N THR A 83 -16.25 11.03 0.13
CA THR A 83 -16.48 10.89 1.57
C THR A 83 -17.61 9.90 1.90
N LYS A 84 -18.68 9.87 1.09
CA LYS A 84 -19.79 8.92 1.24
C LYS A 84 -19.35 7.47 1.04
N GLN A 85 -18.49 7.22 0.04
CA GLN A 85 -17.93 5.89 -0.20
C GLN A 85 -16.96 5.47 0.90
N LEU A 86 -16.13 6.40 1.39
CA LEU A 86 -15.20 6.15 2.50
C LEU A 86 -15.96 5.84 3.80
N ALA A 87 -17.00 6.61 4.13
CA ALA A 87 -17.88 6.33 5.27
C ALA A 87 -18.57 4.95 5.15
N ALA A 88 -19.00 4.56 3.94
CA ALA A 88 -19.56 3.23 3.72
C ALA A 88 -18.54 2.10 3.94
N ILE A 89 -17.26 2.31 3.65
CA ILE A 89 -16.18 1.35 3.94
C ILE A 89 -16.03 1.18 5.45
N LEU A 90 -15.94 2.28 6.19
CA LEU A 90 -15.83 2.27 7.66
C LEU A 90 -17.03 1.58 8.31
N ASN A 91 -18.25 1.93 7.89
CA ASN A 91 -19.49 1.30 8.38
C ASN A 91 -19.52 -0.20 8.11
N LYS A 92 -19.11 -0.64 6.91
CA LYS A 92 -19.03 -2.07 6.57
C LYS A 92 -18.02 -2.81 7.44
N ALA A 93 -16.93 -2.14 7.80
CA ALA A 93 -15.90 -2.66 8.69
C ALA A 93 -16.25 -2.53 10.18
N LYS A 94 -17.40 -1.92 10.51
CA LYS A 94 -17.83 -1.60 11.88
C LYS A 94 -16.80 -0.76 12.65
N VAL A 95 -16.18 0.19 11.97
CA VAL A 95 -15.22 1.14 12.56
C VAL A 95 -15.94 2.43 12.89
N GLU A 96 -15.89 2.83 14.16
CA GLU A 96 -16.47 4.07 14.65
C GLU A 96 -15.37 5.08 14.94
N ILE A 97 -15.23 6.09 14.09
CA ILE A 97 -14.29 7.19 14.31
C ILE A 97 -14.97 8.25 15.18
N PRO A 98 -14.30 8.83 16.20
CA PRO A 98 -14.84 9.97 16.94
C PRO A 98 -15.34 11.06 15.98
N LEU A 99 -16.61 11.44 16.12
CA LEU A 99 -17.25 12.39 15.21
C LEU A 99 -16.48 13.72 15.07
N PRO A 100 -15.90 14.31 16.14
CA PRO A 100 -15.06 15.50 16.01
C PRO A 100 -13.86 15.27 15.06
N TYR A 101 -13.20 14.13 15.18
CA TYR A 101 -12.06 13.79 14.32
C TYR A 101 -12.49 13.50 12.88
N PHE A 102 -13.62 12.80 12.68
CA PHE A 102 -14.16 12.59 11.33
C PHE A 102 -14.47 13.92 10.62
N LYS A 103 -15.05 14.90 11.34
CA LYS A 103 -15.30 16.24 10.80
C LYS A 103 -14.00 16.97 10.47
N TYR A 104 -12.98 16.83 11.32
CA TYR A 104 -11.66 17.39 11.08
C TYR A 104 -11.00 16.80 9.82
N LEU A 105 -11.03 15.48 9.63
CA LEU A 105 -10.48 14.76 8.47
C LEU A 105 -11.07 15.19 7.12
N ILE A 106 -12.32 15.65 7.10
CA ILE A 106 -13.00 16.10 5.87
C ILE A 106 -13.02 17.63 5.71
N SER A 107 -12.42 18.35 6.66
CA SER A 107 -12.38 19.81 6.66
C SER A 107 -11.18 20.33 5.86
N ASN A 108 -11.23 21.61 5.50
CA ASN A 108 -10.10 22.34 4.94
C ASN A 108 -9.01 22.70 5.98
N LYS A 109 -9.20 22.32 7.26
CA LYS A 109 -8.25 22.56 8.35
C LYS A 109 -7.38 21.34 8.66
N PHE A 110 -7.59 20.23 7.96
CA PHE A 110 -6.76 19.05 8.11
C PHE A 110 -5.33 19.38 7.70
N GLU A 111 -4.39 19.24 8.64
CA GLU A 111 -2.96 19.26 8.33
C GLU A 111 -2.40 17.91 8.77
N PRO A 112 -1.64 17.25 7.89
CA PRO A 112 -1.17 15.89 8.13
C PRO A 112 0.00 15.83 9.10
N GLN A 113 0.79 16.88 9.27
CA GLN A 113 1.97 16.84 10.13
C GLN A 113 1.63 17.22 11.57
N ILE A 114 2.09 16.43 12.53
CA ILE A 114 1.94 16.70 13.95
C ILE A 114 3.19 16.33 14.75
N SER A 115 3.68 17.29 15.51
CA SER A 115 4.76 17.07 16.48
C SER A 115 4.19 16.49 17.76
N ILE A 116 4.53 15.23 18.05
CA ILE A 116 4.16 14.52 19.29
C ILE A 116 5.29 14.62 20.32
N PHE A 117 6.53 14.49 19.86
CA PHE A 117 7.74 14.60 20.66
C PHE A 117 8.58 15.78 20.15
N PRO A 118 8.86 16.82 20.96
CA PRO A 118 9.50 18.05 20.49
C PRO A 118 10.89 17.89 19.85
N GLU A 119 11.61 16.82 20.20
CA GLU A 119 12.98 16.56 19.75
C GLU A 119 13.08 15.47 18.68
N GLU A 120 11.94 15.01 18.17
CA GLU A 120 11.87 13.91 17.19
C GLU A 120 11.14 14.32 15.91
N GLU A 121 11.12 13.43 14.93
CA GLU A 121 10.40 13.65 13.68
C GLU A 121 8.88 13.76 13.90
N ASP A 122 8.24 14.56 13.05
CA ASP A 122 6.79 14.73 13.09
C ASP A 122 6.08 13.46 12.61
N PHE A 123 4.97 13.15 13.26
CA PHE A 123 4.04 12.13 12.78
C PHE A 123 3.24 12.66 11.59
N THR A 124 3.02 11.77 10.62
CA THR A 124 2.10 12.02 9.51
C THR A 124 0.76 11.33 9.80
N LEU A 125 -0.28 12.13 10.02
CA LEU A 125 -1.66 11.70 10.13
C LEU A 125 -2.18 11.15 8.80
N PHE A 126 -2.92 10.06 8.87
CA PHE A 126 -3.60 9.47 7.74
C PHE A 126 -4.82 10.30 7.35
N THR A 127 -4.93 10.61 6.06
CA THR A 127 -6.17 11.12 5.47
C THR A 127 -7.30 10.10 5.61
N LEU A 128 -8.55 10.54 5.50
CA LEU A 128 -9.70 9.61 5.49
C LEU A 128 -9.58 8.51 4.43
N SER A 129 -8.99 8.84 3.27
CA SER A 129 -8.72 7.87 2.22
C SER A 129 -7.73 6.80 2.69
N GLN A 130 -6.59 7.22 3.25
CA GLN A 130 -5.55 6.32 3.78
C GLN A 130 -6.06 5.43 4.92
N LEU A 131 -6.88 5.97 5.83
CA LEU A 131 -7.54 5.19 6.89
C LEU A 131 -8.37 4.02 6.34
N CYS A 132 -8.95 4.21 5.15
CA CYS A 132 -9.77 3.22 4.43
C CYS A 132 -8.98 2.35 3.44
N GLU A 133 -7.66 2.54 3.32
CA GLU A 133 -6.82 1.65 2.52
C GLU A 133 -6.61 0.31 3.22
N LYS A 134 -6.37 -0.72 2.41
CA LYS A 134 -6.06 -2.04 2.94
C LYS A 134 -4.55 -2.19 3.06
N ILE A 135 -4.12 -2.63 4.22
CA ILE A 135 -2.75 -3.07 4.45
C ILE A 135 -2.72 -4.58 4.67
N ASN A 136 -1.53 -5.16 4.53
CA ASN A 136 -1.27 -6.55 4.87
C ASN A 136 -0.42 -6.59 6.15
N VAL A 137 -0.88 -7.34 7.15
CA VAL A 137 -0.11 -7.67 8.34
C VAL A 137 -0.12 -9.19 8.44
N ASP A 138 1.05 -9.81 8.28
CA ASP A 138 1.27 -11.25 8.31
C ASP A 138 0.25 -12.07 7.49
N GLY A 139 0.05 -11.67 6.24
CA GLY A 139 -0.83 -12.36 5.29
C GLY A 139 -2.30 -12.04 5.45
N LYS A 140 -2.70 -11.31 6.50
CA LYS A 140 -4.09 -10.87 6.73
C LYS A 140 -4.28 -9.43 6.29
N SER A 141 -5.44 -9.15 5.69
CA SER A 141 -5.78 -7.81 5.19
C SER A 141 -6.64 -7.05 6.18
N TYR A 142 -6.17 -5.85 6.58
CA TYR A 142 -6.87 -4.94 7.49
C TYR A 142 -7.03 -3.57 6.83
N LEU A 143 -8.02 -2.79 7.27
CA LEU A 143 -7.99 -1.35 6.99
C LEU A 143 -6.84 -0.72 7.79
N THR A 144 -6.19 0.31 7.25
CA THR A 144 -5.10 1.03 7.94
C THR A 144 -5.52 1.46 9.34
N ILE A 145 -6.75 1.97 9.51
CA ILE A 145 -7.28 2.39 10.82
C ILE A 145 -7.33 1.24 11.85
N ASN A 146 -7.46 -0.01 11.40
CA ASN A 146 -7.51 -1.22 12.23
C ASN A 146 -6.18 -1.99 12.24
N GLN A 147 -5.08 -1.39 11.79
CA GLN A 147 -3.81 -2.12 11.65
C GLN A 147 -3.29 -2.72 12.96
N LEU A 148 -3.57 -2.05 14.10
CA LEU A 148 -3.20 -2.53 15.42
C LEU A 148 -3.80 -3.90 15.75
N LYS A 149 -4.98 -4.23 15.20
CA LYS A 149 -5.57 -5.57 15.30
C LYS A 149 -4.74 -6.65 14.61
N GLY A 150 -4.06 -6.30 13.53
CA GLY A 150 -3.13 -7.18 12.85
C GLY A 150 -1.89 -7.40 13.70
N PHE A 151 -1.23 -6.33 14.11
CA PHE A 151 0.01 -6.41 14.89
C PHE A 151 -0.17 -7.13 16.22
N THR A 152 -1.25 -6.84 16.95
CA THR A 152 -1.53 -7.49 18.24
C THR A 152 -1.83 -8.97 18.10
N PHE A 153 -2.52 -9.38 17.03
CA PHE A 153 -2.73 -10.79 16.74
C PHE A 153 -1.40 -11.52 16.55
N SER A 154 -0.49 -10.97 15.74
CA SER A 154 0.83 -11.55 15.50
C SER A 154 1.69 -11.59 16.76
N LEU A 155 1.69 -10.51 17.56
CA LEU A 155 2.42 -10.48 18.82
C LEU A 155 1.88 -11.49 19.83
N LEU A 156 0.56 -11.64 19.96
CA LEU A 156 -0.04 -12.63 20.85
C LEU A 156 0.32 -14.07 20.45
N GLU A 157 0.49 -14.36 19.16
CA GLU A 157 0.99 -15.67 18.70
C GLU A 157 2.43 -15.95 19.14
N ILE A 158 3.27 -14.92 19.29
CA ILE A 158 4.68 -15.04 19.66
C ILE A 158 4.88 -15.06 21.19
N VAL A 159 4.31 -14.08 21.90
CA VAL A 159 4.64 -13.82 23.32
C VAL A 159 3.62 -14.41 24.30
N GLY A 160 2.45 -14.84 23.82
CA GLY A 160 1.33 -15.32 24.65
C GLY A 160 0.69 -14.23 25.53
N GLU A 161 -0.49 -14.50 26.11
CA GLU A 161 -1.25 -13.50 26.89
C GLU A 161 -0.61 -13.11 28.23
N SER A 162 0.31 -13.93 28.77
CA SER A 162 0.80 -13.81 30.15
C SER A 162 2.00 -12.87 30.35
N SER A 163 2.56 -12.32 29.27
CA SER A 163 3.78 -11.51 29.25
C SER A 163 3.56 -9.99 29.41
N GLN A 164 2.31 -9.51 29.45
CA GLN A 164 1.95 -8.08 29.38
C GLN A 164 1.80 -7.35 30.73
N LYS A 165 2.28 -7.94 31.84
CA LYS A 165 1.97 -7.48 33.21
C LYS A 165 2.44 -6.06 33.57
N SER A 166 3.21 -5.38 32.72
CA SER A 166 3.77 -4.05 32.98
C SER A 166 3.28 -2.93 32.06
N GLN A 167 2.43 -3.22 31.07
CA GLN A 167 1.91 -2.20 30.14
C GLN A 167 0.54 -1.66 30.58
N GLU A 168 0.30 -0.35 30.44
CA GLU A 168 -0.99 0.29 30.78
C GLU A 168 -2.11 -0.04 29.77
N ILE A 169 -1.73 -0.37 28.54
CA ILE A 169 -2.61 -0.90 27.49
C ILE A 169 -2.11 -2.30 27.16
N ASN A 170 -2.97 -3.30 27.31
CA ASN A 170 -2.65 -4.66 26.90
C ASN A 170 -2.92 -4.87 25.39
N TYR A 171 -2.41 -5.94 24.77
CA TYR A 171 -2.56 -6.13 23.32
C TYR A 171 -4.01 -6.35 22.88
N LYS A 172 -4.88 -6.84 23.76
CA LYS A 172 -6.31 -6.96 23.44
C LYS A 172 -6.95 -5.57 23.36
N GLU A 173 -6.65 -4.69 24.31
CA GLU A 173 -7.09 -3.29 24.29
C GLU A 173 -6.49 -2.55 23.08
N LEU A 174 -5.21 -2.76 22.78
CA LEU A 174 -4.55 -2.19 21.61
C LEU A 174 -5.22 -2.64 20.30
N SER A 175 -5.73 -3.87 20.24
CA SER A 175 -6.40 -4.41 19.05
C SER A 175 -7.70 -3.69 18.68
N ASP A 176 -8.32 -3.04 19.66
CA ASP A 176 -9.57 -2.27 19.49
C ASP A 176 -9.31 -0.76 19.31
N CYS A 177 -8.05 -0.31 19.40
CA CYS A 177 -7.65 1.08 19.20
C CYS A 177 -7.57 1.47 17.71
N LEU A 178 -7.69 2.77 17.43
CA LEU A 178 -7.74 3.30 16.07
C LEU A 178 -6.42 3.94 15.69
N ALA A 179 -5.72 3.37 14.70
CA ALA A 179 -4.52 4.01 14.17
C ALA A 179 -4.86 5.23 13.32
N ILE A 180 -4.19 6.35 13.58
CA ILE A 180 -4.49 7.65 12.95
C ILE A 180 -3.30 8.30 12.27
N GLY A 181 -2.09 7.82 12.51
CA GLY A 181 -0.89 8.30 11.83
C GLY A 181 0.31 7.42 12.08
N SER A 182 1.43 7.79 11.48
CA SER A 182 2.70 7.10 11.66
C SER A 182 3.89 8.04 11.51
N GLU A 183 4.97 7.68 12.18
CA GLU A 183 6.32 8.17 11.94
C GLU A 183 7.18 6.91 11.80
N ASN A 184 7.93 6.77 10.71
CA ASN A 184 8.71 5.56 10.43
C ASN A 184 7.90 4.26 10.63
N THR A 185 8.28 3.42 11.60
CA THR A 185 7.55 2.20 11.98
C THR A 185 6.55 2.43 13.12
N ARG A 186 6.62 3.56 13.81
CA ARG A 186 5.78 3.91 14.96
C ARG A 186 4.38 4.29 14.53
N ILE A 187 3.39 3.84 15.30
CA ILE A 187 1.97 4.01 14.98
C ILE A 187 1.33 4.88 16.05
N LEU A 188 0.83 6.06 15.64
CA LEU A 188 0.02 6.92 16.50
C LEU A 188 -1.43 6.44 16.47
N PHE A 189 -2.04 6.30 17.64
CA PHE A 189 -3.41 5.79 17.76
C PHE A 189 -4.24 6.49 18.83
N ILE A 190 -5.56 6.43 18.65
CA ILE A 190 -6.57 6.88 19.62
C ILE A 190 -6.90 5.71 20.54
N ASP A 191 -6.82 5.93 21.85
CA ASP A 191 -7.27 4.98 22.86
C ASP A 191 -8.79 4.78 22.77
N ASN A 192 -9.21 3.53 22.58
CA ASN A 192 -10.63 3.20 22.44
C ASN A 192 -11.44 3.42 23.73
N ARG A 193 -10.79 3.49 24.90
CA ARG A 193 -11.45 3.61 26.21
C ARG A 193 -12.04 5.00 26.46
N ASP A 194 -11.36 6.05 26.00
CA ASP A 194 -11.78 7.44 26.19
C ASP A 194 -11.98 8.21 24.88
N GLN A 195 -11.61 7.63 23.73
CA GLN A 195 -11.75 8.22 22.41
C GLN A 195 -11.03 9.57 22.24
N ASN A 196 -10.04 9.87 23.08
CA ASN A 196 -9.35 11.15 23.10
C ASN A 196 -7.85 11.06 23.40
N SER A 197 -7.41 10.19 24.31
CA SER A 197 -6.00 10.03 24.62
C SER A 197 -5.25 9.46 23.41
N LEU A 198 -4.09 10.03 23.12
CA LEU A 198 -3.21 9.53 22.06
C LEU A 198 -2.01 8.80 22.64
N TRP A 199 -1.65 7.74 21.95
CA TRP A 199 -0.60 6.81 22.32
C TRP A 199 0.19 6.42 21.07
N VAL A 200 1.43 6.00 21.28
CA VAL A 200 2.29 5.49 20.22
C VAL A 200 2.58 4.02 20.50
N PHE A 201 2.40 3.20 19.49
CA PHE A 201 2.78 1.79 19.48
C PHE A 201 4.05 1.61 18.65
N HIS A 202 5.00 0.85 19.19
CA HIS A 202 6.30 0.54 18.58
C HIS A 202 6.30 -0.92 18.11
N PRO A 203 6.02 -1.23 16.83
CA PRO A 203 5.91 -2.61 16.37
C PRO A 203 7.20 -3.43 16.54
N ASP A 204 8.37 -2.79 16.47
CA ASP A 204 9.67 -3.46 16.54
C ASP A 204 10.00 -3.98 17.95
N GLY A 205 9.52 -3.30 19.00
CA GLY A 205 9.73 -3.67 20.40
C GLY A 205 8.48 -4.19 21.12
N GLY A 206 7.29 -3.90 20.58
CA GLY A 206 6.01 -4.18 21.22
C GLY A 206 5.65 -3.20 22.35
N ASP A 207 6.40 -2.10 22.48
CA ASP A 207 6.20 -1.07 23.50
C ASP A 207 5.04 -0.12 23.14
N ILE A 208 4.39 0.40 24.17
CA ILE A 208 3.25 1.32 24.07
C ILE A 208 3.52 2.50 25.00
N GLU A 209 3.55 3.71 24.46
CA GLU A 209 3.82 4.94 25.21
C GLU A 209 2.67 5.93 25.10
N LYS A 210 2.35 6.58 26.23
CA LYS A 210 1.33 7.62 26.29
C LYS A 210 1.92 8.94 25.85
N THR A 211 1.20 9.68 25.01
CA THR A 211 1.62 11.01 24.59
C THR A 211 1.05 12.10 25.49
N ALA A 212 1.64 13.29 25.47
CA ALA A 212 1.08 14.48 26.12
C ALA A 212 -0.02 15.17 25.27
N VAL A 213 -0.18 14.76 24.02
CA VAL A 213 -1.10 15.34 23.05
C VAL A 213 -2.41 14.53 23.04
N THR A 214 -3.55 15.20 22.97
CA THR A 214 -4.86 14.55 22.83
C THR A 214 -5.44 14.75 21.43
N LEU A 215 -6.45 13.98 21.08
CA LEU A 215 -7.21 14.15 19.85
C LEU A 215 -7.82 15.54 19.76
N GLU A 216 -8.29 16.10 20.89
CA GLU A 216 -8.75 17.47 20.98
C GLU A 216 -7.64 18.48 20.62
N ASN A 217 -6.40 18.30 21.10
CA ASN A 217 -5.27 19.15 20.70
C ASN A 217 -5.01 19.10 19.17
N ILE A 218 -5.14 17.93 18.55
CA ILE A 218 -5.03 17.79 17.08
C ILE A 218 -6.10 18.62 16.37
N ILE A 219 -7.35 18.51 16.84
CA ILE A 219 -8.51 19.14 16.20
C ILE A 219 -8.52 20.65 16.43
N SER A 220 -8.21 21.11 17.65
CA SER A 220 -8.23 22.52 18.04
C SER A 220 -6.98 23.29 17.61
N ARG A 221 -5.87 22.58 17.37
CA ARG A 221 -4.52 23.13 17.17
C ARG A 221 -3.96 23.86 18.40
N GLU A 222 -4.52 23.63 19.57
CA GLU A 222 -3.96 24.15 20.82
C GLU A 222 -2.85 23.19 21.27
N LYS A 223 -1.60 23.67 21.21
CA LYS A 223 -0.45 23.07 21.88
C LYS A 223 -0.46 23.44 23.36
#